data_AF-A0A3D5QBL2-F1
#
_entry.id   AF-A0A3D5QBL2-F1
#
_cell.length_a   1.000
_cell.length_b   1.000
_cell.length_c   1.000
_cell.angle_alpha   90.00
_cell.angle_beta   90.00
_cell.angle_gamma   90.00
#
_symmetry.space_group_name_H-M   'P 1'
#
loop_
_entity.id
_entity.type
_entity.pdbx_description
1 polymer ?
#
loop_
_entity_poly.entity_id
_entity_poly.type
_entity_poly.pdbx_seq_one_letter_code
_entity_poly.pdbx_strand_id
1 'polypeptide(L)'
;MENYLIFATYIVFYCLIHSLLADPFILKDIYDKWWYRAFYVFQSVILLFPMVFFYFKLPDTPFFTPASPVKEILLVVFISALLFGLYSAKSYDNMSFFGIKQIKKHLGSGVEHFEVHRELTSHGALRYVRHPYYFTGIVLLWSRPLFVKDLILNVVFSLYFILGSINEERKLKIIFGEQYKKYAENVPMLLPKFVNPMYWLKSKNGKN
;
A
#
# COMPACT_ATOMS: atom_id res chain seq x y z
N MET A 1 20.20 -22.07 -2.13
CA MET A 1 20.42 -20.75 -1.49
C MET A 1 20.51 -19.63 -2.51
N GLU A 2 21.25 -19.81 -3.61
CA GLU A 2 21.39 -18.81 -4.69
C GLU A 2 20.05 -18.24 -5.21
N ASN A 3 19.07 -19.09 -5.53
CA ASN A 3 17.74 -18.64 -6.00
C ASN A 3 17.00 -17.75 -4.98
N TYR A 4 17.17 -17.99 -3.67
CA TYR A 4 16.57 -17.17 -2.63
C TYR A 4 17.21 -15.78 -2.58
N LEU A 5 18.54 -15.70 -2.77
CA LEU A 5 19.25 -14.42 -2.81
C LEU A 5 18.86 -13.60 -4.05
N ILE A 6 18.76 -14.25 -5.22
CA ILE A 6 18.28 -13.60 -6.45
C ILE A 6 16.87 -13.04 -6.24
N PHE A 7 15.96 -13.84 -5.69
CA PHE A 7 14.60 -13.40 -5.38
C PHE A 7 14.59 -12.22 -4.40
N ALA A 8 15.30 -12.33 -3.27
CA ALA A 8 15.41 -11.27 -2.27
C ALA A 8 15.98 -9.96 -2.85
N THR A 9 17.00 -10.08 -3.69
CA THR A 9 17.64 -8.93 -4.36
C THR A 9 16.66 -8.27 -5.32
N TYR A 10 15.93 -9.08 -6.11
CA TYR A 10 14.95 -8.58 -7.06
C TYR A 10 13.80 -7.84 -6.37
N ILE A 11 13.25 -8.38 -5.28
CA ILE A 11 12.14 -7.72 -4.58
C ILE A 11 12.58 -6.40 -3.94
N VAL A 12 13.81 -6.32 -3.42
CA VAL A 12 14.37 -5.06 -2.89
C VAL A 12 14.56 -4.06 -4.03
N PHE A 13 15.14 -4.49 -5.15
CA PHE A 13 15.28 -3.67 -6.35
C PHE A 13 13.92 -3.14 -6.84
N TYR A 14 12.91 -4.01 -6.93
CA TYR A 14 11.55 -3.63 -7.28
C TYR A 14 10.99 -2.56 -6.34
N CYS A 15 11.11 -2.76 -5.04
CA CYS A 15 10.64 -1.81 -4.03
C CYS A 15 11.32 -0.44 -4.17
N LEU A 16 12.63 -0.42 -4.40
CA LEU A 16 13.40 0.81 -4.58
C LEU A 16 12.98 1.57 -5.84
N ILE A 17 12.90 0.88 -6.99
CA ILE A 17 12.46 1.49 -8.25
C ILE A 17 11.02 1.99 -8.12
N HIS A 18 10.13 1.18 -7.55
CA HIS A 18 8.72 1.55 -7.36
C HIS A 18 8.57 2.78 -6.46
N SER A 19 9.33 2.88 -5.37
CA SER A 19 9.34 4.05 -4.49
C SER A 19 9.95 5.29 -5.15
N LEU A 20 11.06 5.14 -5.87
CA LEU A 20 11.73 6.26 -6.55
C LEU A 20 10.83 6.86 -7.63
N LEU A 21 10.20 6.01 -8.45
CA LEU A 21 9.29 6.47 -9.50
C LEU A 21 7.95 6.98 -8.93
N ALA A 22 7.58 6.59 -7.72
CA ALA A 22 6.38 7.11 -7.06
C ALA A 22 6.56 8.54 -6.53
N ASP A 23 7.80 9.04 -6.43
CA ASP A 23 8.12 10.25 -5.69
C ASP A 23 7.99 11.53 -6.54
N PRO A 24 7.01 12.41 -6.24
CA PRO A 24 6.86 13.68 -6.98
C PRO A 24 8.01 14.66 -6.75
N PHE A 25 8.76 14.53 -5.66
CA PHE A 25 9.89 15.43 -5.37
C PHE A 25 11.14 15.03 -6.14
N ILE A 26 11.30 13.73 -6.46
CA ILE A 26 12.43 13.23 -7.25
C ILE A 26 12.18 13.47 -8.74
N LEU A 27 10.96 13.19 -9.22
CA LEU A 27 10.63 13.26 -10.64
C LEU A 27 9.84 14.51 -11.02
N LYS A 28 10.14 15.62 -10.34
CA LYS A 28 9.39 16.88 -10.39
C LYS A 28 9.04 17.34 -11.81
N ASP A 29 9.97 17.23 -12.75
CA ASP A 29 9.82 17.77 -14.12
C ASP A 29 8.94 16.91 -15.04
N ILE A 30 8.60 15.70 -14.62
CA ILE A 30 7.79 14.76 -15.42
C ILE A 30 6.58 14.23 -14.67
N TYR A 31 6.52 14.37 -13.34
CA TYR A 31 5.50 13.73 -12.51
C TYR A 31 4.08 14.22 -12.80
N ASP A 32 3.96 15.46 -13.25
CA ASP A 32 2.71 16.13 -13.58
C ASP A 32 2.26 15.91 -15.04
N LYS A 33 3.10 15.29 -15.89
CA LYS A 33 2.75 15.00 -17.28
C LYS A 33 1.63 13.98 -17.36
N TRP A 34 0.72 14.19 -18.30
CA TRP A 34 -0.49 13.38 -18.49
C TRP A 34 -0.24 11.87 -18.62
N TRP A 35 0.87 11.48 -19.26
CA TRP A 35 1.22 10.08 -19.49
C TRP A 35 1.94 9.43 -18.31
N TYR A 36 2.55 10.22 -17.43
CA TYR A 36 3.50 9.74 -16.43
C TYR A 36 2.86 8.76 -15.44
N ARG A 37 1.65 9.08 -14.94
CA ARG A 37 0.93 8.20 -14.01
C ARG A 37 0.61 6.84 -14.63
N ALA A 38 0.17 6.81 -15.89
CA ALA A 38 -0.15 5.57 -16.59
C ALA A 38 1.11 4.75 -16.87
N PHE A 39 2.19 5.39 -17.32
CA PHE A 39 3.51 4.77 -17.47
C PHE A 39 3.99 4.16 -16.15
N TYR A 40 3.92 4.91 -15.05
CA TYR A 40 4.32 4.45 -13.72
C TYR A 40 3.57 3.19 -13.29
N VAL A 41 2.25 3.14 -13.50
CA VAL A 41 1.44 1.96 -13.17
C VAL A 41 1.82 0.79 -14.07
N PHE A 42 1.92 1.02 -15.38
CA PHE A 42 2.27 0.00 -16.35
C PHE A 42 3.62 -0.65 -16.06
N GLN A 43 4.67 0.16 -15.84
CA GLN A 43 5.99 -0.37 -15.49
C GLN A 43 5.94 -1.12 -14.14
N SER A 44 5.18 -0.61 -13.16
CA SER A 44 5.09 -1.25 -11.84
C SER A 44 4.45 -2.63 -11.92
N VAL A 45 3.48 -2.81 -12.83
CA VAL A 45 2.86 -4.11 -13.09
C VAL A 45 3.81 -5.03 -13.87
N ILE A 46 4.52 -4.51 -14.89
CA ILE A 46 5.48 -5.29 -15.66
C ILE A 46 6.59 -5.86 -14.76
N LEU A 47 7.13 -5.04 -13.87
CA LEU A 47 8.19 -5.47 -12.96
C LEU A 47 7.72 -6.47 -11.88
N LEU A 48 6.41 -6.74 -11.76
CA LEU A 48 5.94 -7.86 -10.94
C LEU A 48 6.14 -9.22 -11.62
N PHE A 49 6.17 -9.30 -12.95
CA PHE A 49 6.28 -10.60 -13.64
C PHE A 49 7.58 -11.35 -13.31
N PRO A 50 8.78 -10.73 -13.36
CA PRO A 50 9.99 -11.45 -12.99
C PRO A 50 10.00 -11.83 -11.50
N MET A 51 9.41 -11.01 -10.63
CA MET A 51 9.24 -11.35 -9.21
C MET A 51 8.43 -12.64 -9.04
N VAL A 52 7.27 -12.72 -9.71
CA VAL A 52 6.41 -13.91 -9.69
C VAL A 52 7.13 -15.12 -10.28
N PHE A 53 7.86 -14.93 -11.39
CA PHE A 53 8.65 -15.99 -12.01
C PHE A 53 9.71 -16.56 -11.06
N PHE A 54 10.48 -15.72 -10.37
CA PHE A 54 11.46 -16.19 -9.39
C PHE A 54 10.80 -16.83 -8.18
N TYR A 55 9.67 -16.29 -7.71
CA TYR A 55 8.92 -16.86 -6.59
C TYR A 55 8.46 -18.30 -6.85
N PHE A 56 7.97 -18.61 -8.05
CA PHE A 56 7.55 -19.96 -8.43
C PHE A 56 8.71 -20.94 -8.65
N LYS A 57 9.94 -20.46 -8.83
CA LYS A 57 11.14 -21.30 -8.88
C LYS A 57 11.67 -21.69 -7.50
N LEU A 58 11.19 -21.05 -6.44
CA LEU A 58 11.60 -21.38 -5.07
C LEU A 58 10.80 -22.58 -4.55
N PRO A 59 11.44 -23.48 -3.78
CA PRO A 59 10.78 -24.67 -3.27
C PRO A 59 9.72 -24.33 -2.22
N ASP A 60 8.66 -25.13 -2.19
CA ASP A 60 7.57 -25.04 -1.22
C ASP A 60 7.93 -25.74 0.09
N THR A 61 9.03 -25.34 0.73
CA THR A 61 9.42 -25.87 2.05
C THR A 61 8.49 -25.29 3.12
N PRO A 62 7.69 -26.12 3.83
CA PRO A 62 6.77 -25.63 4.86
C PRO A 62 7.52 -24.90 5.97
N PHE A 63 7.00 -23.75 6.39
CA PHE A 63 7.50 -22.99 7.53
C PHE A 63 6.47 -22.91 8.65
N PHE A 64 5.22 -22.57 8.31
CA PHE A 64 4.11 -22.48 9.26
C PHE A 64 2.87 -23.15 8.69
N THR A 65 2.55 -24.33 9.24
CA THR A 65 1.38 -25.13 8.87
C THR A 65 0.59 -25.49 10.13
N PRO A 66 -0.28 -24.57 10.62
CA PRO A 66 -0.96 -24.79 11.88
C PRO A 66 -2.11 -25.80 11.77
N ALA A 67 -2.66 -26.24 12.91
CA ALA A 67 -3.83 -27.11 12.97
C ALA A 67 -5.10 -26.43 12.38
N SER A 68 -6.11 -27.23 12.02
CA SER A 68 -7.31 -26.77 11.32
C SER A 68 -8.04 -25.59 11.98
N PRO A 69 -8.26 -25.54 13.32
CA PRO A 69 -8.94 -24.39 13.93
C PRO A 69 -8.21 -23.07 13.70
N VAL A 70 -6.87 -23.09 13.72
CA VAL A 70 -6.06 -21.90 13.45
C VAL A 70 -6.10 -21.53 11.97
N LYS A 71 -6.11 -22.51 11.06
CA LYS A 71 -6.27 -22.26 9.62
C LYS A 71 -7.60 -21.57 9.31
N GLU A 72 -8.68 -22.00 9.94
CA GLU A 72 -10.02 -21.39 9.78
C GLU A 72 -10.04 -19.95 10.28
N ILE A 73 -9.44 -19.68 11.45
CA ILE A 73 -9.29 -18.31 11.96
C ILE A 73 -8.49 -17.45 10.97
N LEU A 74 -7.35 -17.95 10.47
CA LEU A 74 -6.53 -17.23 9.49
C LEU A 74 -7.31 -16.93 8.21
N LEU A 75 -8.12 -17.88 7.74
CA LEU A 75 -8.97 -17.68 6.56
C LEU A 75 -10.02 -16.59 6.80
N VAL A 76 -10.67 -16.57 7.97
CA VAL A 76 -11.62 -15.51 8.33
C VAL A 76 -10.92 -14.15 8.38
N VAL A 77 -9.72 -14.08 8.95
CA VAL A 77 -8.92 -12.84 8.98
C VAL A 77 -8.54 -12.41 7.56
N PHE A 78 -8.09 -13.34 6.71
CA PHE A 78 -7.74 -13.09 5.31
C PHE A 78 -8.93 -12.53 4.53
N ILE A 79 -10.09 -13.18 4.59
CA ILE A 79 -11.31 -12.74 3.91
C ILE A 79 -11.75 -11.37 4.43
N SER A 80 -11.71 -11.16 5.75
CA SER A 80 -12.06 -9.87 6.35
C SER A 80 -11.14 -8.75 5.88
N ALA A 81 -9.83 -9.01 5.80
CA ALA A 81 -8.86 -8.06 5.26
C ALA A 81 -9.11 -7.78 3.77
N LEU A 82 -9.40 -8.82 2.98
CA LEU A 82 -9.72 -8.68 1.56
C LEU A 82 -10.95 -7.80 1.35
N LEU A 83 -12.04 -8.06 2.09
CA LEU A 83 -13.26 -7.25 2.06
C LEU A 83 -12.99 -5.81 2.50
N PHE A 84 -12.15 -5.60 3.51
CA PHE A 84 -11.75 -4.27 3.93
C PHE A 84 -10.93 -3.55 2.86
N GLY A 85 -10.04 -4.24 2.14
CA GLY A 85 -9.32 -3.72 0.98
C GLY A 85 -10.24 -3.28 -0.15
N LEU A 86 -11.23 -4.12 -0.49
CA LEU A 86 -12.26 -3.79 -1.49
C LEU A 86 -13.11 -2.59 -1.06
N TYR A 87 -13.47 -2.50 0.22
CA TYR A 87 -14.13 -1.32 0.77
C TYR A 87 -13.25 -0.07 0.67
N SER A 88 -11.95 -0.21 0.92
CA SER A 88 -10.97 0.87 0.86
C SER A 88 -10.86 1.47 -0.54
N ALA A 89 -11.03 0.66 -1.59
CA ALA A 89 -11.03 1.13 -2.97
C ALA A 89 -12.10 2.18 -3.30
N LYS A 90 -13.19 2.23 -2.52
CA LYS A 90 -14.21 3.28 -2.67
C LYS A 90 -13.77 4.64 -2.10
N SER A 91 -12.68 4.68 -1.34
CA SER A 91 -12.16 5.90 -0.69
C SER A 91 -11.18 6.67 -1.58
N TYR A 92 -10.81 6.11 -2.75
CA TYR A 92 -9.82 6.66 -3.67
C TYR A 92 -10.42 6.94 -5.05
N ASP A 93 -9.95 8.00 -5.72
CA ASP A 93 -10.21 8.19 -7.16
C ASP A 93 -9.32 7.23 -7.96
N ASN A 94 -9.89 6.06 -8.26
CA ASN A 94 -9.26 4.96 -8.98
C ASN A 94 -8.89 5.34 -10.43
N MET A 95 -9.71 6.13 -11.12
CA MET A 95 -9.41 6.53 -12.49
C MET A 95 -8.16 7.41 -12.55
N SER A 96 -8.02 8.32 -11.61
CA SER A 96 -6.83 9.15 -11.49
C SER A 96 -5.63 8.37 -10.95
N PHE A 97 -5.85 7.33 -10.14
CA PHE A 97 -4.79 6.41 -9.68
C PHE A 97 -4.18 5.61 -10.84
N PHE A 98 -5.01 5.07 -11.73
CA PHE A 98 -4.56 4.33 -12.92
C PHE A 98 -4.06 5.22 -14.08
N GLY A 99 -4.12 6.55 -13.95
CA GLY A 99 -3.72 7.47 -15.02
C GLY A 99 -4.76 7.67 -16.13
N ILE A 100 -5.92 7.00 -16.04
CA ILE A 100 -6.97 7.01 -17.08
C ILE A 100 -7.59 8.40 -17.20
N LYS A 101 -7.82 9.09 -16.08
CA LYS A 101 -8.41 10.44 -16.10
C LYS A 101 -7.49 11.45 -16.80
N GLN A 102 -6.19 11.31 -16.58
CA GLN A 102 -5.15 12.14 -17.19
C GLN A 102 -5.10 11.94 -18.70
N ILE A 103 -5.07 10.68 -19.15
CA ILE A 103 -5.13 10.33 -20.58
C ILE A 103 -6.41 10.88 -21.23
N LYS A 104 -7.58 10.66 -20.62
CA LYS A 104 -8.86 11.14 -21.18
C LYS A 104 -8.92 12.65 -21.34
N LYS A 105 -8.41 13.41 -20.35
CA LYS A 105 -8.36 14.87 -20.41
C LYS A 105 -7.35 15.38 -21.44
N HIS A 106 -6.21 14.71 -21.61
CA HIS A 106 -5.26 15.01 -22.67
C HIS A 106 -5.89 14.80 -24.06
N LEU A 107 -6.48 13.63 -24.30
CA LEU A 107 -7.13 13.31 -25.59
C LEU A 107 -8.34 14.21 -25.92
N GLY A 108 -9.09 14.64 -24.90
CA GLY A 108 -10.30 15.44 -25.11
C GLY A 108 -10.06 16.95 -25.15
N SER A 109 -9.07 17.46 -24.43
CA SER A 109 -8.88 18.91 -24.22
C SER A 109 -7.44 19.39 -24.36
N GLY A 110 -6.50 18.51 -24.73
CA GLY A 110 -5.09 18.85 -24.92
C GLY A 110 -4.32 19.20 -23.65
N VAL A 111 -4.84 18.83 -22.47
CA VAL A 111 -4.18 19.14 -21.18
C VAL A 111 -2.89 18.32 -21.06
N GLU A 112 -1.74 19.00 -20.94
CA GLU A 112 -0.43 18.37 -20.81
C GLU A 112 -0.02 18.09 -19.36
N HIS A 113 -0.37 19.00 -18.45
CA HIS A 113 0.06 18.99 -17.05
C HIS A 113 -1.13 18.87 -16.10
N PHE A 114 -0.97 18.09 -15.03
CA PHE A 114 -1.99 17.80 -14.05
C PHE A 114 -1.51 18.13 -12.65
N GLU A 115 -2.35 18.84 -11.89
CA GLU A 115 -2.09 19.08 -10.48
C GLU A 115 -1.93 17.75 -9.74
N VAL A 116 -0.75 17.60 -9.14
CA VAL A 116 -0.37 16.42 -8.38
C VAL A 116 -1.16 16.34 -7.07
N HIS A 117 -1.69 17.47 -6.60
CA HIS A 117 -2.26 17.63 -5.26
C HIS A 117 -3.78 17.57 -5.35
N ARG A 118 -4.36 16.46 -4.86
CA ARG A 118 -5.81 16.32 -4.73
C ARG A 118 -6.28 16.94 -3.43
N GLU A 119 -7.57 17.15 -3.27
CA GLU A 119 -8.15 17.45 -1.96
C GLU A 119 -7.86 16.33 -0.95
N LEU A 120 -7.62 16.69 0.31
CA LEU A 120 -7.44 15.71 1.38
C LEU A 120 -8.76 14.97 1.62
N THR A 121 -8.79 13.65 1.36
CA THR A 121 -9.95 12.81 1.62
C THR A 121 -9.84 12.11 2.98
N SER A 122 -10.95 12.06 3.72
CA SER A 122 -11.04 11.39 5.03
C SER A 122 -12.31 10.52 5.17
N HIS A 123 -12.95 10.19 4.05
CA HIS A 123 -14.18 9.41 3.98
C HIS A 123 -13.92 7.91 3.78
N GLY A 124 -14.94 7.07 3.95
CA GLY A 124 -14.81 5.63 3.73
C GLY A 124 -13.84 4.97 4.71
N ALA A 125 -12.93 4.15 4.21
CA ALA A 125 -11.91 3.47 5.03
C ALA A 125 -10.93 4.46 5.68
N LEU A 126 -10.69 5.62 5.04
CA LEU A 126 -9.80 6.67 5.53
C LEU A 126 -10.28 7.28 6.85
N ARG A 127 -11.54 7.10 7.26
CA ARG A 127 -12.02 7.55 8.58
C ARG A 127 -11.50 6.68 9.73
N TYR A 128 -11.07 5.45 9.43
CA TYR A 128 -10.69 4.42 10.39
C TYR A 128 -9.19 4.19 10.47
N VAL A 129 -8.47 4.36 9.36
CA VAL A 129 -7.03 4.17 9.24
C VAL A 129 -6.53 5.00 8.05
N ARG A 130 -5.36 5.63 8.17
CA ARG A 130 -4.86 6.54 7.12
C ARG A 130 -4.28 5.79 5.92
N HIS A 131 -3.69 4.61 6.13
CA HIS A 131 -3.16 3.76 5.05
C HIS A 131 -3.87 2.40 4.99
N PRO A 132 -5.15 2.35 4.61
CA PRO A 132 -5.96 1.12 4.64
C PRO A 132 -5.43 0.03 3.70
N TYR A 133 -4.88 0.39 2.54
CA TYR A 133 -4.28 -0.60 1.62
C TYR A 133 -3.01 -1.23 2.19
N TYR A 134 -2.21 -0.46 2.93
CA TYR A 134 -0.98 -0.98 3.53
C TYR A 134 -1.30 -1.92 4.68
N PHE A 135 -2.27 -1.54 5.53
CA PHE A 135 -2.82 -2.44 6.53
C PHE A 135 -3.34 -3.73 5.91
N THR A 136 -4.19 -3.62 4.89
CA THR A 136 -4.75 -4.78 4.19
C THR A 136 -3.66 -5.68 3.63
N GLY A 137 -2.69 -5.10 2.92
CA GLY A 137 -1.57 -5.83 2.35
C GLY A 137 -0.80 -6.61 3.41
N ILE A 138 -0.42 -5.97 4.51
CA ILE A 138 0.26 -6.63 5.63
C ILE A 138 -0.58 -7.79 6.18
N VAL A 139 -1.86 -7.58 6.47
CA VAL A 139 -2.71 -8.64 7.03
C VAL A 139 -2.82 -9.82 6.06
N LEU A 140 -3.03 -9.57 4.76
CA LEU A 140 -3.13 -10.64 3.75
C LEU A 140 -1.84 -11.46 3.62
N LEU A 141 -0.67 -10.82 3.72
CA LEU A 141 0.62 -11.52 3.66
C LEU A 141 0.74 -12.57 4.76
N TRP A 142 0.29 -12.25 5.97
CA TRP A 142 0.49 -13.07 7.16
C TRP A 142 -0.69 -13.99 7.52
N SER A 143 -1.87 -13.80 6.93
CA SER A 143 -3.11 -14.52 7.31
C SER A 143 -3.31 -15.84 6.55
N ARG A 144 -2.26 -16.64 6.40
CA ARG A 144 -2.29 -17.93 5.69
C ARG A 144 -1.16 -18.85 6.15
N PRO A 145 -1.22 -20.17 5.86
CA PRO A 145 -0.04 -21.03 5.95
C PRO A 145 1.12 -20.49 5.12
N LEU A 146 2.34 -20.63 5.63
CA LEU A 146 3.54 -20.04 5.04
C LEU A 146 4.59 -21.10 4.71
N PHE A 147 5.24 -20.91 3.57
CA PHE A 147 6.50 -21.55 3.18
C PHE A 147 7.69 -20.64 3.51
N VAL A 148 8.91 -21.19 3.49
CA VAL A 148 10.13 -20.41 3.74
C VAL A 148 10.26 -19.22 2.77
N LYS A 149 9.93 -19.41 1.49
CA LYS A 149 9.93 -18.33 0.48
C LYS A 149 8.98 -17.18 0.81
N ASP A 150 7.89 -17.46 1.52
CA ASP A 150 6.91 -16.45 1.92
C ASP A 150 7.48 -15.49 2.94
N LEU A 151 8.38 -15.93 3.82
CA LEU A 151 8.97 -15.05 4.83
C LEU A 151 9.75 -13.89 4.19
N ILE A 152 10.52 -14.19 3.15
CA ILE A 152 11.30 -13.18 2.43
C ILE A 152 10.34 -12.15 1.83
N LEU A 153 9.31 -12.61 1.10
CA LEU A 153 8.31 -11.74 0.48
C LEU A 153 7.55 -10.94 1.55
N ASN A 154 7.05 -11.59 2.60
CA ASN A 154 6.22 -11.00 3.63
C ASN A 154 6.98 -9.95 4.43
N VAL A 155 8.21 -10.24 4.87
CA VAL A 155 9.02 -9.30 5.65
C VAL A 155 9.39 -8.09 4.81
N VAL A 156 9.88 -8.29 3.58
CA VAL A 156 10.27 -7.18 2.72
C VAL A 156 9.07 -6.30 2.38
N PHE A 157 7.92 -6.87 2.01
CA PHE A 157 6.73 -6.06 1.74
C PHE A 157 6.13 -5.41 2.99
N SER A 158 6.18 -6.06 4.14
CA SER A 158 5.73 -5.43 5.39
C SER A 158 6.58 -4.21 5.72
N LEU A 159 7.91 -4.34 5.64
CA LEU A 159 8.82 -3.21 5.80
C LEU A 159 8.58 -2.14 4.74
N TYR A 160 8.38 -2.53 3.49
CA TYR A 160 8.07 -1.62 2.39
C TYR A 160 6.80 -0.81 2.66
N PHE A 161 5.72 -1.44 3.09
CA PHE A 161 4.47 -0.74 3.42
C PHE A 161 4.63 0.19 4.63
N ILE A 162 5.36 -0.23 5.66
CA ILE A 162 5.61 0.61 6.84
C ILE A 162 6.44 1.84 6.45
N LEU A 163 7.58 1.64 5.78
CA LEU A 163 8.44 2.74 5.32
C LEU A 163 7.73 3.64 4.31
N GLY A 164 6.95 3.05 3.41
CA GLY A 164 6.07 3.73 2.47
C GLY A 164 5.08 4.64 3.19
N SER A 165 4.41 4.17 4.25
CA SER A 165 3.46 5.00 5.01
C SER A 165 4.16 6.19 5.67
N ILE A 166 5.35 5.98 6.24
CA ILE A 166 6.11 7.06 6.88
C ILE A 166 6.52 8.12 5.84
N ASN A 167 6.95 7.69 4.65
CA ASN A 167 7.29 8.60 3.57
C ASN A 167 6.04 9.36 3.08
N GLU A 168 4.93 8.65 2.85
CA GLU A 168 3.67 9.25 2.42
C GLU A 168 3.16 10.27 3.44
N GLU A 169 3.20 9.97 4.75
CA GLU A 169 2.87 10.87 5.85
C GLU A 169 3.68 12.17 5.81
N ARG A 170 4.99 12.09 5.55
CA ARG A 170 5.86 13.27 5.44
C ARG A 170 5.40 14.16 4.28
N LYS A 171 5.11 13.56 3.13
CA LYS A 171 4.64 14.28 1.94
C LYS A 171 3.27 14.90 2.16
N LEU A 172 2.34 14.17 2.76
CA LEU A 172 1.00 14.67 3.07
C LEU A 172 1.04 15.84 4.05
N LYS A 173 1.94 15.83 5.04
CA LYS A 173 2.17 16.97 5.94
C LYS A 173 2.70 18.20 5.19
N ILE A 174 3.60 18.02 4.23
CA ILE A 174 4.11 19.12 3.40
C ILE A 174 3.00 19.70 2.52
N ILE A 175 2.19 18.85 1.89
CA ILE A 175 1.17 19.25 0.92
C ILE A 175 -0.04 19.90 1.60
N PHE A 176 -0.52 19.33 2.71
CA PHE A 176 -1.79 19.72 3.34
C PHE A 176 -1.64 20.41 4.71
N GLY A 177 -0.43 20.49 5.25
CA GLY A 177 -0.11 21.23 6.48
C GLY A 177 -1.02 20.87 7.66
N GLU A 178 -1.59 21.90 8.27
CA GLU A 178 -2.45 21.78 9.46
C GLU A 178 -3.72 20.96 9.23
N GLN A 179 -4.26 20.93 8.01
CA GLN A 179 -5.43 20.11 7.70
C GLN A 179 -5.11 18.62 7.89
N TYR A 180 -3.95 18.17 7.42
CA TYR A 180 -3.51 16.79 7.58
C TYR A 180 -3.14 16.47 9.03
N LYS A 181 -2.54 17.42 9.75
CA LYS A 181 -2.22 17.25 11.17
C LYS A 181 -3.47 16.97 12.00
N LYS A 182 -4.54 17.76 11.83
CA LYS A 182 -5.83 17.55 12.50
C LYS A 182 -6.44 16.18 12.15
N TYR A 183 -6.34 15.76 10.90
CA TYR A 183 -6.76 14.43 10.48
C TYR A 183 -5.93 13.32 11.15
N ALA A 184 -4.61 13.48 11.19
CA ALA A 184 -3.67 12.52 11.78
C ALA A 184 -3.78 12.38 13.31
N GLU A 185 -4.25 13.42 14.00
CA GLU A 185 -4.55 13.36 15.43
C GLU A 185 -5.72 12.42 15.75
N ASN A 186 -6.67 12.28 14.82
CA ASN A 186 -7.94 11.60 15.01
C ASN A 186 -8.02 10.20 14.38
N VAL A 187 -7.19 9.90 13.38
CA VAL A 187 -7.22 8.64 12.64
C VAL A 187 -5.85 7.98 12.72
N PRO A 188 -5.70 6.74 13.19
CA PRO A 188 -4.40 6.07 13.30
C PRO A 188 -3.76 5.76 11.94
N MET A 189 -2.43 5.67 11.90
CA MET A 189 -1.65 5.47 10.66
C MET A 189 -1.94 4.12 9.98
N LEU A 190 -1.62 3.00 10.67
CA LEU A 190 -1.65 1.65 10.10
C LEU A 190 -2.66 0.70 10.77
N LEU A 191 -2.84 0.73 12.09
CA LEU A 191 -3.82 -0.13 12.76
C LEU A 191 -5.18 0.59 12.85
N PRO A 192 -6.24 0.07 12.20
CA PRO A 192 -7.56 0.71 12.24
C PRO A 192 -8.12 0.88 13.64
N LYS A 193 -8.91 1.93 13.85
CA LYS A 193 -9.54 2.26 15.15
C LYS A 193 -10.19 1.06 15.83
N PHE A 194 -10.89 0.23 15.08
CA PHE A 194 -11.65 -0.92 15.61
C PHE A 194 -10.77 -2.11 16.04
N VAL A 195 -9.48 -2.12 15.70
CA VAL A 195 -8.51 -3.13 16.15
C VAL A 195 -7.31 -2.55 16.92
N ASN A 196 -7.25 -1.22 17.10
CA ASN A 196 -6.09 -0.53 17.68
C ASN A 196 -6.30 -0.22 19.17
N PRO A 197 -5.76 -0.99 20.12
CA PRO A 197 -6.05 -0.84 21.55
C PRO A 197 -5.70 0.55 22.11
N MET A 198 -4.62 1.16 21.61
CA MET A 198 -4.18 2.49 22.02
C MET A 198 -5.20 3.58 21.69
N TYR A 199 -5.93 3.43 20.58
CA TYR A 199 -7.01 4.35 20.23
C TYR A 199 -8.13 4.32 21.27
N TRP A 200 -8.49 3.14 21.77
CA TRP A 200 -9.52 2.98 22.80
C TRP A 200 -9.08 3.55 24.16
N LEU A 201 -7.80 3.39 24.52
CA LEU A 201 -7.25 3.96 25.75
C LEU A 201 -7.27 5.49 25.71
N LYS A 202 -6.82 6.09 24.60
CA LYS A 202 -6.85 7.55 24.42
C LYS A 202 -8.28 8.11 24.40
N SER A 203 -9.22 7.41 23.76
CA SER A 203 -10.62 7.87 23.68
C SER A 203 -11.36 7.77 25.02
N LYS A 204 -11.01 6.80 25.88
CA LYS A 204 -11.54 6.73 27.26
C LYS A 204 -11.00 7.85 28.14
N ASN A 205 -9.70 8.16 28.04
CA ASN A 205 -9.07 9.18 28.88
C ASN A 205 -9.42 10.62 28.49
N GLY A 206 -9.80 10.87 27.23
CA GLY A 206 -10.24 12.20 26.75
C GLY A 206 -11.72 12.50 26.94
N LYS A 207 -12.47 11.64 27.64
CA LYS A 207 -13.90 11.84 27.99
C LYS A 207 -14.11 12.25 29.46
N ASN A 208 -13.04 12.57 30.18
CA ASN A 208 -13.07 13.15 31.53
C ASN A 208 -12.84 14.65 31.47
#